data_AF-A0AB38RNJ0-F1
#
_entry.id   AF-A0AB38RNJ0-F1
#
_cell.length_a   1.000
_cell.length_b   1.000
_cell.length_c   1.000
_cell.angle_alpha   90.00
_cell.angle_beta   90.00
_cell.angle_gamma   90.00
#
_symmetry.space_group_name_H-M   'P 1'
#
loop_
_entity.id
_entity.type
_entity.pdbx_description
1 polymer ?
#
loop_
_entity_poly.entity_id
_entity_poly.type
_entity_poly.pdbx_seq_one_letter_code
_entity_poly.pdbx_strand_id
1 'polypeptide(L)'
;MLQQLKCSEIDVRDILDAAGRDEIIARIKVVDLMKSLPGVGPVGAQHMLEGIGIDSARRLGGLRARQRQQLIDATAYPIQWRKKFRS
;
A
#
# COMPACT_ATOMS: atom_id res chain seq x y z
N MET A 1 -9.18 7.52 7.91
CA MET A 1 -8.52 6.31 7.38
C MET A 1 -7.05 6.53 7.00
N LEU A 2 -6.69 7.27 5.93
CA LEU A 2 -5.26 7.44 5.56
C LEU A 2 -4.42 8.17 6.64
N GLN A 3 -5.03 9.06 7.43
CA GLN A 3 -4.35 9.69 8.57
C GLN A 3 -4.10 8.72 9.74
N GLN A 4 -4.88 7.63 9.87
CA GLN A 4 -4.68 6.63 10.93
C GLN A 4 -3.52 5.69 10.59
N LEU A 5 -3.22 5.46 9.31
CA LEU A 5 -1.99 4.79 8.88
C LEU A 5 -0.73 5.54 9.32
N LYS A 6 -0.77 6.87 9.31
CA LYS A 6 0.36 7.70 9.77
C LYS A 6 0.64 7.49 11.26
N CYS A 7 -0.38 7.17 12.04
CA CYS A 7 -0.28 6.86 13.47
C CYS A 7 -0.08 5.36 13.77
N SER A 8 0.04 4.50 12.73
CA SER A 8 0.13 3.04 12.88
C SER A 8 -1.08 2.39 13.57
N GLU A 9 -2.25 3.05 13.57
CA GLU A 9 -3.48 2.54 14.20
C GLU A 9 -4.25 1.56 13.32
N ILE A 10 -3.96 1.51 12.01
CA ILE A 10 -4.64 0.67 11.02
C ILE A 10 -3.58 0.05 10.10
N ASP A 11 -3.73 -1.22 9.74
CA ASP A 11 -2.83 -1.90 8.83
C ASP A 11 -3.26 -1.75 7.36
N VAL A 12 -2.29 -1.88 6.44
CA VAL A 12 -2.56 -1.93 4.99
C VAL A 12 -3.54 -3.05 4.64
N ARG A 13 -3.49 -4.17 5.38
CA ARG A 13 -4.44 -5.28 5.25
C ARG A 13 -5.88 -4.81 5.43
N ASP A 14 -6.18 -4.09 6.50
CA ASP A 14 -7.54 -3.66 6.82
C ASP A 14 -8.11 -2.72 5.76
N ILE A 15 -7.26 -1.85 5.20
CA ILE A 15 -7.67 -0.93 4.13
C ILE A 15 -7.92 -1.69 2.83
N LEU A 16 -7.09 -2.70 2.51
CA LEU A 16 -7.34 -3.55 1.37
C LEU A 16 -8.61 -4.38 1.56
N ASP A 17 -8.90 -4.87 2.76
CA ASP A 17 -10.14 -5.59 3.03
C ASP A 17 -11.36 -4.67 2.94
N ALA A 18 -11.25 -3.44 3.45
CA ALA A 18 -12.28 -2.40 3.31
C ALA A 18 -12.52 -2.02 1.84
N ALA A 19 -11.46 -1.96 1.02
CA ALA A 19 -11.57 -1.73 -0.42
C ALA A 19 -12.34 -2.83 -1.17
N GLY A 20 -12.54 -4.01 -0.57
CA GLY A 20 -13.39 -5.07 -1.13
C GLY A 20 -14.88 -4.89 -0.82
N ARG A 21 -15.22 -4.00 0.12
CA ARG A 21 -16.59 -3.82 0.64
C ARG A 21 -17.12 -2.40 0.41
N ASP A 22 -16.24 -1.42 0.24
CA ASP A 22 -16.56 -0.01 0.05
C ASP A 22 -15.97 0.50 -1.27
N GLU A 23 -16.85 0.95 -2.18
CA GLU A 23 -16.46 1.49 -3.48
C GLU A 23 -15.62 2.78 -3.37
N ILE A 24 -15.85 3.60 -2.35
CA ILE A 24 -15.09 4.84 -2.14
C ILE A 24 -13.63 4.49 -1.86
N ILE A 25 -13.41 3.50 -1.00
CA ILE A 25 -12.07 3.00 -0.68
C ILE A 25 -11.47 2.28 -1.89
N ALA A 26 -12.26 1.49 -2.63
CA ALA A 26 -11.82 0.82 -3.85
C ALA A 26 -11.29 1.80 -4.90
N ARG A 27 -11.80 3.04 -4.91
CA ARG A 27 -11.35 4.10 -5.81
C ARG A 27 -10.03 4.75 -5.37
N ILE A 28 -9.53 4.56 -4.16
CA ILE A 28 -8.26 5.18 -3.75
C ILE A 28 -7.10 4.66 -4.62
N LYS A 29 -6.16 5.55 -4.99
CA LYS A 29 -4.95 5.14 -5.71
C LYS A 29 -4.00 4.40 -4.77
N VAL A 30 -3.40 3.32 -5.24
CA VAL A 30 -2.48 2.50 -4.44
C VAL A 30 -1.28 3.34 -4.00
N VAL A 31 -0.78 4.24 -4.85
CA VAL A 31 0.36 5.12 -4.52
C VAL A 31 0.08 6.06 -3.34
N ASP A 32 -1.17 6.53 -3.18
CA ASP A 32 -1.55 7.43 -2.10
C ASP A 32 -1.65 6.68 -0.76
N LEU A 33 -2.07 5.42 -0.80
CA LEU A 33 -1.99 4.51 0.35
C LEU A 33 -0.54 4.34 0.79
N MET A 34 0.37 4.02 -0.14
CA MET A 34 1.78 3.80 0.19
C MET A 34 2.44 5.05 0.78
N LYS A 35 2.18 6.24 0.22
CA LYS A 35 2.69 7.53 0.75
C LYS A 35 2.16 7.89 2.13
N SER A 36 1.06 7.26 2.56
CA SER A 36 0.47 7.49 3.88
C SER A 36 1.15 6.66 4.97
N LEU A 37 2.02 5.71 4.60
CA LEU A 37 2.77 4.89 5.55
C LEU A 37 3.96 5.66 6.16
N PRO A 38 4.25 5.46 7.45
CA PRO A 38 5.37 6.13 8.10
C PRO A 38 6.70 5.70 7.47
N GLY A 39 7.52 6.68 7.10
CA GLY A 39 8.84 6.44 6.48
C GLY A 39 8.81 6.07 4.99
N VAL A 40 7.63 6.09 4.34
CA VAL A 40 7.46 5.92 2.88
C VAL A 40 7.17 7.28 2.23
N GLY A 41 8.17 7.83 1.55
CA GLY A 41 7.99 9.02 0.71
C GLY A 41 7.49 8.68 -0.72
N PRO A 42 7.29 9.70 -1.58
CA PRO A 42 6.86 9.52 -2.96
C PRO A 42 7.74 8.56 -3.77
N VAL A 43 9.07 8.70 -3.66
CA VAL A 43 10.05 7.85 -4.36
C VAL A 43 9.98 6.41 -3.86
N GLY A 44 9.89 6.21 -2.54
CA GLY A 44 9.78 4.87 -1.95
C GLY A 44 8.49 4.16 -2.35
N ALA A 45 7.39 4.90 -2.39
CA ALA A 45 6.11 4.40 -2.90
C ALA A 45 6.23 3.93 -4.35
N GLN A 46 6.85 4.72 -5.23
CA GLN A 46 7.05 4.33 -6.63
C GLN A 46 7.91 3.07 -6.76
N HIS A 47 9.09 3.02 -6.13
CA HIS A 47 9.96 1.84 -6.19
C HIS A 47 9.29 0.57 -5.67
N MET A 48 8.52 0.64 -4.58
CA MET A 48 7.77 -0.51 -4.09
C MET A 48 6.74 -1.01 -5.10
N LEU A 49 5.99 -0.09 -5.73
CA LEU A 49 4.98 -0.46 -6.71
C LEU A 49 5.62 -1.05 -7.97
N GLU A 50 6.72 -0.47 -8.46
CA GLU A 50 7.50 -1.00 -9.58
C GLU A 50 8.04 -2.40 -9.28
N GLY A 51 8.65 -2.60 -8.11
CA GLY A 51 9.16 -3.92 -7.69
C GLY A 51 8.08 -5.00 -7.54
N ILE A 52 6.82 -4.60 -7.32
CA ILE A 52 5.67 -5.50 -7.26
C ILE A 52 4.99 -5.64 -8.65
N GLY A 53 5.30 -4.77 -9.61
CA GLY A 53 4.63 -4.72 -10.91
C GLY A 53 3.22 -4.11 -10.83
N ILE A 54 3.04 -3.08 -10.02
CA ILE A 54 1.80 -2.30 -9.89
C ILE A 54 2.00 -0.93 -10.54
N ASP A 55 1.13 -0.57 -11.47
CA ASP A 55 1.10 0.77 -12.05
C ASP A 55 0.72 1.83 -10.99
N SER A 56 1.37 2.98 -10.99
CA SER A 56 1.11 4.05 -10.01
C SER A 56 -0.29 4.67 -10.10
N ALA A 57 -0.96 4.56 -11.25
CA ALA A 57 -2.35 4.97 -11.46
C ALA A 57 -3.37 3.89 -11.04
N ARG A 58 -2.91 2.70 -10.64
CA ARG A 58 -3.77 1.60 -10.17
C ARG A 58 -4.54 2.03 -8.92
N ARG A 59 -5.79 1.56 -8.82
CA ARG A 59 -6.67 1.76 -7.65
C ARG A 59 -6.77 0.49 -6.81
N LEU A 60 -7.12 0.63 -5.52
CA LEU A 60 -7.18 -0.49 -4.57
C LEU A 60 -8.12 -1.61 -5.03
N GLY A 61 -9.27 -1.26 -5.64
CA GLY A 61 -10.22 -2.23 -6.18
C GLY A 61 -9.67 -3.04 -7.36
N GLY A 62 -8.70 -2.49 -8.11
CA GLY A 62 -8.11 -3.15 -9.28
C GLY A 62 -6.88 -4.03 -8.97
N LEU A 63 -6.54 -4.21 -7.70
CA LEU A 63 -5.40 -5.03 -7.28
C LEU A 63 -5.74 -6.53 -7.32
N ARG A 64 -4.88 -7.31 -7.98
CA ARG A 64 -4.96 -8.78 -7.97
C ARG A 64 -4.59 -9.33 -6.59
N ALA A 65 -5.06 -10.53 -6.25
CA ALA A 65 -4.76 -11.19 -4.97
C ALA A 65 -3.26 -11.25 -4.66
N ARG A 66 -2.42 -11.64 -5.64
CA ARG A 66 -0.95 -11.64 -5.50
C ARG A 66 -0.38 -10.24 -5.16
N GLN A 67 -0.87 -9.20 -5.82
CA GLN A 67 -0.42 -7.82 -5.60
C GLN A 67 -0.81 -7.33 -4.20
N ARG A 68 -2.03 -7.65 -3.74
CA ARG A 68 -2.47 -7.37 -2.38
C ARG A 68 -1.56 -8.03 -1.36
N GLN A 69 -1.26 -9.32 -1.54
CA GLN A 69 -0.39 -10.05 -0.64
C GLN A 69 1.02 -9.45 -0.59
N GLN A 70 1.61 -9.13 -1.75
CA GLN A 70 2.94 -8.51 -1.80
C GLN A 70 3.00 -7.14 -1.13
N LEU A 71 1.93 -6.33 -1.23
CA LEU A 71 1.81 -5.07 -0.50
C LEU A 71 1.73 -5.30 1.01
N ILE A 72 0.92 -6.24 1.47
CA ILE A 72 0.83 -6.60 2.90
C ILE A 72 2.19 -7.05 3.42
N ASP A 73 2.87 -7.96 2.71
CA ASP A 73 4.18 -8.47 3.12
C ASP A 73 5.27 -7.38 3.13
N ALA A 74 5.16 -6.38 2.25
CA ALA A 74 6.11 -5.27 2.18
C ALA A 74 5.91 -4.24 3.31
N THR A 75 4.70 -4.16 3.84
CA THR A 75 4.25 -3.13 4.79
C THR A 75 3.97 -3.67 6.19
N ALA A 76 4.01 -5.00 6.38
CA ALA A 76 3.93 -5.65 7.68
C ALA A 76 5.00 -5.11 8.65
N TYR A 77 4.61 -4.92 9.90
CA TYR A 77 5.48 -4.33 10.93
C TYR A 77 6.54 -5.34 11.44
N PRO A 78 7.79 -4.91 11.69
CA PRO A 78 8.33 -3.58 11.39
C PRO A 78 8.44 -3.35 9.89
N ILE A 79 8.02 -2.19 9.38
CA ILE A 79 7.98 -1.88 7.95
C ILE A 79 9.37 -2.16 7.30
N GLN A 80 9.46 -3.21 6.46
CA GLN A 80 10.75 -3.68 5.90
C GLN A 80 10.99 -3.26 4.44
N TRP A 81 10.14 -2.43 3.83
CA TRP A 81 10.27 -2.11 2.39
C TRP A 81 11.66 -1.60 1.97
N ARG A 82 12.35 -0.86 2.87
CA ARG A 82 13.73 -0.42 2.62
C ARG A 82 14.68 -1.59 2.40
N LYS A 83 14.58 -2.66 3.18
CA LYS A 83 15.43 -3.86 2.98
C LYS A 83 14.99 -4.66 1.76
N LYS A 84 13.69 -4.66 1.45
CA LYS A 84 13.10 -5.51 0.42
C LYS A 84 13.26 -4.96 -1.01
N PHE A 85 13.34 -3.64 -1.17
CA PHE A 85 13.32 -2.98 -2.50
C PHE A 85 14.46 -1.98 -2.75
N ARG A 86 15.28 -1.64 -1.75
CA ARG A 86 16.50 -0.82 -1.95
C ARG A 86 17.70 -1.77 -2.03
N SER A 87 17.84 -2.46 -3.17
CA SER A 87 19.11 -3.07 -3.57
C SER A 87 19.73 -2.26 -4.70
#